data_AF-A0AAU9NVN0-F1
#
_entry.id   AF-A0AAU9NVN0-F1
#
_cell.length_a   1.000
_cell.length_b   1.000
_cell.length_c   1.000
_cell.angle_alpha   90.00
_cell.angle_beta   90.00
_cell.angle_gamma   90.00
#
_symmetry.space_group_name_H-M   'P 1'
#
loop_
_entity.id
_entity.type
_entity.pdbx_description
1 polymer ?
#
loop_
_entity_poly.entity_id
_entity_poly.type
_entity_poly.pdbx_seq_one_letter_code
_entity_poly.pdbx_strand_id
1 'polypeptide(L)'
;MGAAKLLKEKRPKIFRTSCATHTINLMLEGIGGLPRFKKVLDQEKQLTIFIYAHHKTLAMMRKFTNKRDIIRPGVTRFASAYLTLQSLSEKKEQLRHMFSSNKWEECKFSNAVKGRSSHTLVTGSTFWAGVVLCLKVFSPLVKVLRMVDADWKPSMGFVYGEIQKAKKEIIDALGGNKKAYEPIINIISKKMKDGVGIVGDGQGTDELGQSSRTRELLDEDFASGSEEEVFEEVDYELDGVHIMKECGDKE
;
A
#
# COMPACT_ATOMS: atom_id res chain seq x y z
N MET A 1 -9.98 24.68 -8.55
CA MET A 1 -11.40 24.49 -8.95
C MET A 1 -11.91 25.55 -9.95
N GLY A 2 -11.07 26.26 -10.73
CA GLY A 2 -11.55 27.28 -11.69
C GLY A 2 -11.94 26.75 -13.07
N ALA A 3 -11.11 25.90 -13.67
CA ALA A 3 -11.30 25.44 -15.06
C ALA A 3 -12.55 24.58 -15.28
N ALA A 4 -12.94 23.75 -14.29
CA ALA A 4 -14.12 22.89 -14.39
C ALA A 4 -15.44 23.69 -14.42
N LYS A 5 -15.49 24.81 -13.69
CA LYS A 5 -16.66 25.70 -13.65
C LYS A 5 -16.83 26.43 -14.99
N LEU A 6 -15.74 26.96 -15.54
CA LEU A 6 -15.70 27.62 -16.85
C LEU A 6 -16.07 26.65 -18.00
N LEU A 7 -15.68 25.38 -17.91
CA LEU A 7 -16.04 24.35 -18.89
C LEU A 7 -17.55 24.05 -18.87
N LYS A 8 -18.18 23.99 -17.68
CA LYS A 8 -19.63 23.82 -17.56
C LYS A 8 -20.40 25.02 -18.09
N GLU A 9 -19.92 26.23 -17.85
CA GLU A 9 -20.53 27.47 -18.34
C GLU A 9 -20.44 27.59 -19.87
N LYS A 10 -19.27 27.28 -20.46
CA LYS A 10 -19.09 27.35 -21.93
C LYS A 10 -19.72 26.18 -22.70
N ARG A 11 -19.79 24.99 -22.11
CA ARG A 11 -20.31 23.78 -22.76
C ARG A 11 -21.20 22.97 -21.81
N PRO A 12 -22.49 23.34 -21.66
CA PRO A 12 -23.40 22.72 -20.69
C PRO A 12 -23.70 21.24 -21.00
N LYS A 13 -23.45 20.78 -22.24
CA LYS A 13 -23.64 19.39 -22.67
C LYS A 13 -22.49 18.45 -22.26
N ILE A 14 -21.36 18.99 -21.80
CA ILE A 14 -20.23 18.16 -21.35
C ILE A 14 -20.41 17.86 -19.86
N PHE A 15 -20.62 16.59 -19.53
CA PHE A 15 -20.52 16.12 -18.16
C PHE A 15 -19.08 15.70 -17.85
N ARG A 16 -18.64 15.94 -16.62
CA ARG A 16 -17.35 15.50 -16.10
C ARG A 16 -17.59 14.65 -14.86
N THR A 17 -17.14 13.41 -14.89
CA THR A 17 -17.04 12.56 -13.71
C THR A 17 -15.65 12.70 -13.11
N SER A 18 -15.52 12.44 -11.81
CA SER A 18 -14.19 12.26 -11.23
C SER A 18 -13.63 10.90 -11.65
N CYS A 19 -12.31 10.75 -11.61
CA CYS A 19 -11.66 9.48 -11.92
C CYS A 19 -11.94 8.45 -10.81
N ALA A 20 -12.44 7.27 -11.20
CA ALA A 20 -12.72 6.19 -10.27
C ALA A 20 -11.45 5.69 -9.57
N THR A 21 -10.35 5.49 -10.32
CA THR A 21 -9.01 5.17 -9.78
C THR A 21 -8.57 6.18 -8.73
N HIS A 22 -8.72 7.49 -9.03
CA HIS A 22 -8.36 8.55 -8.10
C HIS A 22 -9.22 8.50 -6.83
N THR A 23 -10.53 8.27 -6.97
CA THR A 23 -11.44 8.16 -5.82
C THR A 23 -11.08 6.98 -4.93
N ILE A 24 -10.77 5.81 -5.51
CA ILE A 24 -10.36 4.61 -4.77
C ILE A 24 -9.00 4.84 -4.08
N ASN A 25 -8.06 5.49 -4.75
CA ASN A 25 -6.77 5.85 -4.14
C ASN A 25 -6.96 6.78 -2.92
N LEU A 26 -7.88 7.74 -2.99
CA LEU A 26 -8.23 8.60 -1.84
C LEU A 26 -8.95 7.83 -0.71
N MET A 27 -9.66 6.75 -1.02
CA MET A 27 -10.22 5.84 0.01
C MET A 27 -9.11 5.10 0.72
N LEU A 28 -8.19 4.49 -0.04
CA LEU A 28 -7.00 3.81 0.49
C LEU A 28 -6.16 4.74 1.36
N GLU A 29 -5.97 5.98 0.91
CA GLU A 29 -5.27 7.03 1.67
C GLU A 29 -5.94 7.35 3.00
N GLY A 30 -7.26 7.58 2.99
CA GLY A 30 -7.99 7.88 4.21
C GLY A 30 -7.89 6.75 5.22
N ILE A 31 -7.93 5.50 4.76
CA ILE A 31 -7.80 4.31 5.62
C ILE A 31 -6.37 4.20 6.14
N GLY A 32 -5.36 4.35 5.28
CA GLY A 32 -3.94 4.34 5.66
C GLY A 32 -3.57 5.43 6.67
N GLY A 33 -4.29 6.56 6.67
CA GLY A 33 -4.13 7.64 7.64
C GLY A 33 -4.63 7.34 9.06
N LEU A 34 -5.41 6.28 9.27
CA LEU A 34 -5.87 5.91 10.62
C LEU A 34 -4.67 5.49 11.49
N PRO A 35 -4.60 5.90 12.78
CA PRO A 35 -3.42 5.64 13.63
C PRO A 35 -2.98 4.18 13.70
N ARG A 36 -3.95 3.25 13.62
CA ARG A 36 -3.72 1.81 13.64
C ARG A 36 -2.91 1.33 12.42
N PHE A 37 -3.21 1.84 11.23
CA PHE A 37 -2.57 1.43 9.98
C PHE A 37 -1.35 2.30 9.68
N LYS A 38 -1.44 3.60 9.97
CA LYS A 38 -0.35 4.56 9.78
C LYS A 38 0.93 4.12 10.50
N LYS A 39 0.81 3.66 11.76
CA LYS A 39 1.96 3.17 12.52
C LYS A 39 2.67 2.01 11.81
N VAL A 40 1.93 1.06 11.26
CA VAL A 40 2.49 -0.11 10.56
C VAL A 40 3.13 0.30 9.25
N LEU A 41 2.48 1.20 8.49
CA LEU A 41 3.01 1.75 7.24
C LEU A 41 4.30 2.55 7.47
N ASP A 42 4.35 3.38 8.50
CA ASP A 42 5.54 4.16 8.85
C ASP A 42 6.70 3.23 9.28
N GLN A 43 6.41 2.17 10.04
CA GLN A 43 7.39 1.17 10.43
C GLN A 43 7.93 0.38 9.24
N GLU A 44 7.05 -0.04 8.32
CA GLU A 44 7.44 -0.70 7.07
C GLU A 44 8.33 0.21 6.22
N LYS A 45 7.94 1.47 6.03
CA LYS A 45 8.74 2.46 5.30
C LYS A 45 10.13 2.66 5.92
N GLN A 46 10.21 2.73 7.25
CA GLN A 46 11.51 2.87 7.93
C GLN A 46 12.40 1.64 7.73
N LEU A 47 11.82 0.44 7.77
CA LEU A 47 12.54 -0.81 7.54
C LEU A 47 13.06 -0.90 6.10
N THR A 48 12.23 -0.57 5.11
CA THR A 48 12.62 -0.60 3.70
C THR A 48 13.70 0.43 3.43
N ILE A 49 13.55 1.67 3.90
CA ILE A 49 14.62 2.69 3.81
C ILE A 49 15.91 2.16 4.43
N PHE A 50 15.86 1.56 5.62
CA PHE A 50 17.05 1.04 6.29
C PHE A 50 17.76 -0.06 5.49
N ILE A 51 17.01 -1.03 4.94
CA ILE A 51 17.59 -2.13 4.16
C ILE A 51 18.30 -1.59 2.91
N TYR A 52 17.70 -0.63 2.21
CA TYR A 52 18.23 -0.07 0.97
C TYR A 52 19.25 1.06 1.18
N ALA A 53 19.33 1.67 2.37
CA ALA A 53 20.24 2.77 2.65
C ALA A 53 21.73 2.40 2.59
N HIS A 54 22.09 1.13 2.77
CA HIS A 54 23.48 0.69 2.78
C HIS A 54 23.73 -0.52 1.87
N HIS A 55 24.82 -0.49 1.10
CA HIS A 55 25.18 -1.59 0.20
C HIS A 55 25.32 -2.94 0.94
N LYS A 56 25.83 -2.93 2.18
CA LYS A 56 26.01 -4.15 2.98
C LYS A 56 24.69 -4.77 3.42
N THR A 57 23.73 -3.95 3.87
CA THR A 57 22.41 -4.43 4.29
C THR A 57 21.60 -4.93 3.10
N LEU A 58 21.68 -4.22 1.97
CA LEU A 58 21.07 -4.64 0.71
C LEU A 58 21.67 -5.95 0.18
N ALA A 59 23.00 -6.06 0.14
CA ALA A 59 23.68 -7.29 -0.30
C ALA A 59 23.35 -8.48 0.61
N MET A 60 23.23 -8.24 1.92
CA MET A 60 22.83 -9.27 2.87
C MET A 60 21.40 -9.72 2.60
N MET A 61 20.45 -8.78 2.44
CA MET A 61 19.05 -9.10 2.12
C MET A 61 18.97 -9.95 0.84
N ARG A 62 19.62 -9.51 -0.24
CA ARG A 62 19.67 -10.25 -1.51
C ARG A 62 20.26 -11.65 -1.38
N LYS A 63 21.21 -11.86 -0.46
CA LYS A 63 21.77 -13.19 -0.20
C LYS A 63 20.73 -14.12 0.44
N PHE A 64 19.92 -13.63 1.37
CA PHE A 64 18.90 -14.43 2.05
C PHE A 64 17.59 -14.55 1.25
N THR A 65 17.28 -13.61 0.36
CA THR A 65 16.07 -13.63 -0.47
C THR A 65 16.26 -14.25 -1.85
N ASN A 66 17.41 -14.88 -2.11
CA ASN A 66 17.79 -15.42 -3.43
C ASN A 66 17.69 -14.36 -4.55
N LYS A 67 18.21 -13.15 -4.30
CA LYS A 67 18.18 -11.98 -5.18
C LYS A 67 16.79 -11.43 -5.49
N ARG A 68 15.74 -11.86 -4.78
CA ARG A 68 14.42 -11.24 -4.89
C ARG A 68 14.36 -9.99 -4.04
N ASP A 69 14.29 -8.85 -4.71
CA ASP A 69 14.18 -7.55 -4.05
C ASP A 69 12.78 -7.31 -3.48
N ILE A 70 12.70 -6.43 -2.48
CA ILE A 70 11.44 -5.92 -1.94
C ILE A 70 10.96 -4.83 -2.90
N ILE A 71 9.66 -4.81 -3.22
CA ILE A 71 9.08 -3.75 -4.03
C ILE A 71 9.24 -2.43 -3.26
N ARG A 72 9.77 -1.39 -3.90
CA ARG A 72 9.98 -0.10 -3.23
C ARG A 72 8.68 0.72 -3.26
N PRO A 73 8.33 1.42 -2.17
CA PRO A 73 7.17 2.29 -2.17
C PRO A 73 7.40 3.45 -3.14
N GLY A 74 6.47 3.65 -4.08
CA GLY A 74 6.47 4.77 -5.01
C GLY A 74 5.77 5.99 -4.42
N VAL A 75 6.20 7.19 -4.80
CA VAL A 75 5.72 8.46 -4.22
C VAL A 75 4.25 8.74 -4.55
N THR A 76 3.73 8.21 -5.66
CA THR A 76 2.48 8.70 -6.27
C THR A 76 1.27 7.77 -6.18
N ARG A 77 1.37 6.56 -5.61
CA ARG A 77 0.25 5.58 -5.63
C ARG A 77 0.18 4.69 -4.38
N PHE A 78 -0.97 4.64 -3.69
CA PHE A 78 -1.19 3.74 -2.53
C PHE A 78 -1.02 2.26 -2.88
N ALA A 79 -1.28 1.89 -4.14
CA ALA A 79 -1.02 0.55 -4.65
C ALA A 79 0.43 0.11 -4.43
N SER A 80 1.40 1.03 -4.56
CA SER A 80 2.81 0.71 -4.34
C SER A 80 3.11 0.38 -2.88
N ALA A 81 2.55 1.14 -1.92
CA ALA A 81 2.70 0.85 -0.48
C ALA A 81 2.08 -0.51 -0.11
N TYR A 82 0.94 -0.86 -0.69
CA TYR A 82 0.34 -2.19 -0.52
C TYR A 82 1.25 -3.30 -1.08
N LEU A 83 1.79 -3.12 -2.29
CA LEU A 83 2.71 -4.08 -2.90
C LEU A 83 3.99 -4.24 -2.09
N THR A 84 4.52 -3.17 -1.51
CA THR A 84 5.67 -3.23 -0.59
C THR A 84 5.35 -4.06 0.64
N LEU A 85 4.21 -3.79 1.31
CA LEU A 85 3.76 -4.59 2.45
C LEU A 85 3.59 -6.07 2.10
N GLN A 86 3.03 -6.37 0.94
CA GLN A 86 2.85 -7.74 0.45
C GLN A 86 4.21 -8.42 0.23
N SER A 87 5.11 -7.76 -0.49
CA SER A 87 6.47 -8.24 -0.77
C SER A 87 7.28 -8.47 0.51
N LEU A 88 7.09 -7.60 1.51
CA LEU A 88 7.71 -7.72 2.83
C LEU A 88 7.16 -8.93 3.61
N SER A 89 5.84 -9.15 3.56
CA SER A 89 5.20 -10.29 4.20
C SER A 89 5.64 -11.63 3.59
N GLU A 90 5.79 -11.70 2.27
CA GLU A 90 6.30 -12.89 1.57
C GLU A 90 7.77 -13.21 1.93
N LYS A 91 8.57 -12.17 2.21
CA LYS A 91 9.99 -12.28 2.55
C LYS A 91 10.26 -12.31 4.05
N LYS A 92 9.21 -12.45 4.87
CA LYS A 92 9.29 -12.39 6.34
C LYS A 92 10.34 -13.34 6.91
N GLU A 93 10.27 -14.62 6.55
CA GLU A 93 11.18 -15.62 7.14
C GLU A 93 12.62 -15.40 6.71
N GLN A 94 12.85 -15.03 5.45
CA GLN A 94 14.18 -14.70 4.94
C GLN A 94 14.77 -13.48 5.66
N LEU A 95 13.96 -12.45 5.92
CA LEU A 95 14.38 -11.30 6.70
C LEU A 95 14.69 -11.68 8.16
N ARG A 96 13.87 -12.52 8.80
CA ARG A 96 14.17 -13.03 10.14
C ARG A 96 15.51 -13.76 10.17
N HIS A 97 15.77 -14.64 9.21
CA HIS A 97 17.06 -15.33 9.08
C HIS A 97 18.23 -14.37 8.84
N MET A 98 18.03 -13.32 8.04
CA MET A 98 19.05 -12.29 7.83
C MET A 98 19.44 -11.61 9.16
N PHE A 99 18.46 -11.13 9.90
CA PHE A 99 18.65 -10.41 11.16
C PHE A 99 19.15 -11.31 12.31
N SER A 100 18.94 -12.62 12.23
CA SER A 100 19.48 -13.61 13.19
C SER A 100 20.79 -14.28 12.75
N SER A 101 21.42 -13.81 11.67
CA SER A 101 22.66 -14.42 11.16
C SER A 101 23.90 -13.84 11.84
N ASN A 102 24.95 -14.66 12.01
CA ASN A 102 26.26 -14.20 12.54
C ASN A 102 26.81 -13.01 11.73
N LYS A 103 26.55 -13.00 10.41
CA LYS A 103 26.94 -11.90 9.51
C LYS A 103 26.27 -10.58 9.85
N TRP A 104 25.05 -10.62 10.38
CA TRP A 104 24.37 -9.43 10.87
C TRP A 104 25.00 -8.94 12.17
N GLU A 105 25.30 -9.83 13.11
CA GLU A 105 25.93 -9.47 14.39
C GLU A 105 27.29 -8.80 14.20
N GLU A 106 28.11 -9.33 13.28
CA GLU A 106 29.41 -8.76 12.88
C GLU A 106 29.28 -7.42 12.13
N CYS A 107 28.08 -7.07 11.67
CA CYS A 107 27.87 -5.86 10.88
C CYS A 107 27.84 -4.61 11.79
N LYS A 108 28.55 -3.54 11.40
CA LYS A 108 28.52 -2.25 12.14
C LYS A 108 27.11 -1.69 12.31
N PHE A 109 26.18 -2.03 11.41
CA PHE A 109 24.80 -1.55 11.45
C PHE A 109 23.94 -2.27 12.49
N SER A 110 24.35 -3.43 13.02
CA SER A 110 23.61 -4.12 14.11
C SER A 110 23.56 -3.28 15.38
N ASN A 111 24.67 -2.60 15.68
CA ASN A 111 24.82 -1.71 16.84
C ASN A 111 24.31 -0.28 16.58
N ALA A 112 23.84 0.04 15.38
CA ALA A 112 23.21 1.33 15.11
C ALA A 112 21.79 1.37 15.72
N VAL A 113 21.34 2.55 16.15
CA VAL A 113 19.98 2.74 16.70
C VAL A 113 18.91 2.25 15.70
N LYS A 114 19.09 2.58 14.41
CA LYS A 114 18.20 2.15 13.32
C LYS A 114 18.26 0.63 13.09
N GLY A 115 19.42 0.00 13.25
CA GLY A 115 19.58 -1.45 13.09
C GLY A 115 18.95 -2.24 14.23
N ARG A 116 19.13 -1.81 15.49
CA ARG A 116 18.42 -2.39 16.64
C ARG A 116 16.92 -2.25 16.53
N SER A 117 16.43 -1.07 16.13
CA SER A 117 15.01 -0.84 15.89
C SER A 117 14.46 -1.79 14.80
N SER A 118 15.18 -1.92 13.68
CA SER A 118 14.80 -2.81 12.57
C SER A 118 14.81 -4.29 12.98
N HIS A 119 15.81 -4.72 13.74
CA HIS A 119 15.88 -6.08 14.29
C HIS A 119 14.69 -6.38 15.21
N THR A 120 14.39 -5.47 16.14
CA THR A 120 13.23 -5.61 17.04
C THR A 120 11.92 -5.62 16.27
N LEU A 121 11.79 -4.81 15.21
CA LEU A 121 10.61 -4.74 14.36
C LEU A 121 10.38 -6.06 13.60
N VAL A 122 11.43 -6.60 12.97
CA VAL A 122 11.37 -7.87 12.22
C VAL A 122 11.15 -9.07 13.14
N THR A 123 11.64 -9.01 14.37
CA THR A 123 11.43 -10.08 15.36
C THR A 123 10.05 -9.96 16.04
N GLY A 124 9.50 -8.75 16.12
CA GLY A 124 8.23 -8.46 16.79
C GLY A 124 7.02 -9.08 16.09
N SER A 125 6.31 -9.96 16.79
CA SER A 125 5.07 -10.58 16.28
C SER A 125 3.94 -9.58 16.07
N THR A 126 3.90 -8.50 16.87
CA THR A 126 2.88 -7.44 16.80
C THR A 126 2.93 -6.67 15.48
N PHE A 127 4.13 -6.42 14.95
CA PHE A 127 4.31 -5.78 13.66
C PHE A 127 3.74 -6.64 12.54
N TRP A 128 4.11 -7.93 12.49
CA TRP A 128 3.61 -8.85 11.46
C TRP A 128 2.11 -9.09 11.54
N ALA A 129 1.54 -9.16 12.75
CA ALA A 129 0.09 -9.20 12.93
C ALA A 129 -0.58 -7.93 12.36
N GLY A 130 0.05 -6.77 12.55
CA GLY A 130 -0.35 -5.50 11.93
C GLY A 130 -0.26 -5.52 10.40
N VAL A 131 0.83 -6.04 9.84
CA VAL A 131 1.02 -6.18 8.37
C VAL A 131 -0.06 -7.07 7.77
N VAL A 132 -0.31 -8.24 8.35
CA VAL A 132 -1.38 -9.16 7.89
C VAL A 132 -2.74 -8.49 7.94
N LEU A 133 -3.03 -7.73 8.99
CA LEU A 133 -4.27 -6.98 9.10
C LEU A 133 -4.39 -5.90 8.01
N CYS A 134 -3.32 -5.11 7.78
CA CYS A 134 -3.27 -4.13 6.69
C CYS A 134 -3.59 -4.81 5.35
N LEU A 135 -2.93 -5.93 5.05
CA LEU A 135 -3.16 -6.67 3.81
C LEU A 135 -4.62 -7.12 3.67
N LYS A 136 -5.23 -7.64 4.73
CA LYS A 136 -6.65 -8.06 4.71
C LYS A 136 -7.61 -6.89 4.47
N VAL A 137 -7.34 -5.72 5.04
CA VAL A 137 -8.21 -4.53 4.92
C VAL A 137 -8.04 -3.84 3.57
N PHE A 138 -6.81 -3.75 3.06
CA PHE A 138 -6.52 -3.05 1.80
C PHE A 138 -6.76 -3.93 0.56
N SER A 139 -6.60 -5.25 0.66
CA SER A 139 -6.73 -6.18 -0.48
C SER A 139 -8.03 -6.00 -1.28
N PRO A 140 -9.22 -5.91 -0.65
CA PRO A 140 -10.47 -5.77 -1.40
C PRO A 140 -10.51 -4.48 -2.23
N LEU A 141 -10.05 -3.35 -1.69
CA LEU A 141 -10.01 -2.07 -2.40
C LEU A 141 -8.95 -2.04 -3.49
N VAL A 142 -7.80 -2.70 -3.29
CA VAL A 142 -6.76 -2.83 -4.33
C VAL A 142 -7.25 -3.69 -5.49
N LYS A 143 -8.07 -4.72 -5.24
CA LYS A 143 -8.73 -5.50 -6.31
C LYS A 143 -9.65 -4.61 -7.16
N VAL A 144 -10.47 -3.77 -6.52
CA VAL A 144 -11.32 -2.81 -7.24
C VAL A 144 -10.47 -1.82 -8.04
N LEU A 145 -9.39 -1.31 -7.45
CA LEU A 145 -8.47 -0.38 -8.13
C LEU A 145 -7.90 -1.00 -9.42
N ARG A 146 -7.37 -2.23 -9.33
CA ARG A 146 -6.84 -2.94 -10.50
C ARG A 146 -7.89 -3.24 -11.57
N MET A 147 -9.12 -3.52 -11.16
CA MET A 147 -10.22 -3.75 -12.09
C MET A 147 -10.64 -2.47 -12.83
N VAL A 148 -10.54 -1.31 -12.18
CA VAL A 148 -10.82 -0.01 -12.81
C VAL A 148 -9.69 0.43 -13.74
N ASP A 149 -8.44 0.14 -13.37
CA ASP A 149 -7.25 0.44 -14.19
C ASP A 149 -7.07 -0.53 -15.37
N ALA A 150 -7.78 -1.64 -15.39
CA ALA A 150 -7.73 -2.60 -16.49
C ALA A 150 -8.50 -2.06 -17.71
N ASP A 151 -7.78 -1.50 -18.69
CA ASP A 151 -8.35 -0.89 -19.90
C ASP A 151 -9.09 -1.88 -20.82
N TRP A 152 -8.89 -3.19 -20.65
CA TRP A 152 -9.40 -4.22 -21.56
C TRP A 152 -10.90 -4.55 -21.37
N LYS A 153 -11.54 -4.12 -20.26
CA LYS A 153 -12.96 -4.38 -20.01
C LYS A 153 -13.67 -3.14 -19.45
N PRO A 154 -14.86 -2.76 -19.96
CA PRO A 154 -15.63 -1.65 -19.39
C PRO A 154 -16.01 -1.95 -17.94
N SER A 155 -15.30 -1.33 -17.01
CA SER A 155 -15.36 -1.57 -15.57
C SER A 155 -16.39 -0.69 -14.86
N MET A 156 -16.73 0.47 -15.45
CA MET A 156 -17.57 1.51 -14.84
C MET A 156 -18.93 1.01 -14.34
N GLY A 157 -19.57 0.06 -15.04
CA GLY A 157 -20.85 -0.53 -14.63
C GLY A 157 -20.76 -1.44 -13.40
N PHE A 158 -19.56 -1.91 -13.06
CA PHE A 158 -19.31 -2.84 -11.95
C PHE A 158 -18.72 -2.17 -10.72
N VAL A 159 -18.15 -0.96 -10.85
CA VAL A 159 -17.44 -0.26 -9.76
C VAL A 159 -18.28 -0.15 -8.48
N TYR A 160 -19.56 0.21 -8.60
CA TYR A 160 -20.44 0.33 -7.44
C TYR A 160 -20.59 -1.01 -6.71
N GLY A 161 -20.90 -2.09 -7.45
CA GLY A 161 -21.08 -3.42 -6.88
C GLY A 161 -19.80 -3.96 -6.23
N GLU A 162 -18.65 -3.75 -6.88
CA GLU A 162 -17.35 -4.20 -6.39
C GLU A 162 -16.89 -3.41 -5.15
N ILE A 163 -17.20 -2.11 -5.06
CA ILE A 163 -16.99 -1.34 -3.82
C ILE A 163 -17.87 -1.86 -2.68
N GLN A 164 -19.14 -2.19 -2.95
CA GLN A 164 -20.03 -2.76 -1.93
C GLN A 164 -19.57 -4.15 -1.47
N LYS A 165 -19.08 -4.97 -2.40
CA LYS A 165 -18.44 -6.25 -2.08
C LYS A 165 -17.19 -6.05 -1.23
N ALA A 166 -16.32 -5.11 -1.60
CA ALA A 166 -15.13 -4.77 -0.83
C ALA A 166 -15.46 -4.32 0.61
N LYS A 167 -16.53 -3.53 0.79
CA LYS A 167 -17.02 -3.15 2.13
C LYS A 167 -17.38 -4.37 2.98
N LYS A 168 -18.09 -5.35 2.41
CA LYS A 168 -18.46 -6.60 3.10
C LYS A 168 -17.22 -7.40 3.47
N GLU A 169 -16.29 -7.59 2.53
CA GLU A 169 -15.03 -8.30 2.79
C GLU A 169 -14.21 -7.65 3.91
N ILE A 170 -14.18 -6.31 4.00
CA ILE A 170 -13.51 -5.58 5.09
C ILE A 170 -14.20 -5.81 6.44
N ILE A 171 -15.53 -5.82 6.47
CA ILE A 171 -16.31 -6.07 7.70
C ILE A 171 -16.03 -7.50 8.20
N ASP A 172 -16.03 -8.47 7.30
CA ASP A 172 -15.74 -9.87 7.60
C ASP A 172 -14.30 -10.07 8.06
N ALA A 173 -13.33 -9.40 7.40
CA ALA A 173 -11.92 -9.42 7.78
C ALA A 173 -11.66 -8.85 9.20
N LEU A 174 -12.53 -7.98 9.68
CA LEU A 174 -12.50 -7.40 11.03
C LEU A 174 -13.38 -8.14 12.04
N GLY A 175 -13.92 -9.29 11.66
CA GLY A 175 -14.74 -10.15 12.52
C GLY A 175 -16.05 -9.49 12.96
N GLY A 176 -16.61 -8.58 12.15
CA GLY A 176 -17.86 -7.89 12.48
C GLY A 176 -17.76 -6.90 13.64
N ASN A 177 -16.54 -6.55 14.10
CA ASN A 177 -16.39 -5.60 15.20
C ASN A 177 -16.71 -4.17 14.73
N LYS A 178 -17.91 -3.70 15.09
CA LYS A 178 -18.43 -2.37 14.70
C LYS A 178 -17.46 -1.23 14.96
N LYS A 179 -16.83 -1.19 16.13
CA LYS A 179 -15.87 -0.11 16.49
C LYS A 179 -14.64 -0.08 15.59
N ALA A 180 -14.26 -1.23 15.02
CA ALA A 180 -13.07 -1.35 14.18
C ALA A 180 -13.34 -1.02 12.70
N TYR A 181 -14.48 -1.47 12.14
CA TYR A 181 -14.79 -1.25 10.72
C TYR A 181 -15.52 0.07 10.47
N GLU A 182 -16.30 0.59 11.42
CA GLU A 182 -17.09 1.83 11.26
C GLU A 182 -16.27 3.04 10.77
N PRO A 183 -15.08 3.37 11.32
CA PRO A 183 -14.28 4.46 10.78
C PRO A 183 -13.84 4.21 9.33
N ILE A 184 -13.57 2.96 8.95
CA ILE A 184 -13.14 2.57 7.61
C ILE A 184 -14.30 2.71 6.61
N ILE A 185 -15.48 2.18 6.96
CA ILE A 185 -16.67 2.26 6.11
C ILE A 185 -17.16 3.70 5.97
N ASN A 186 -17.01 4.52 7.01
CA ASN A 186 -17.33 5.95 6.94
C ASN A 186 -16.42 6.70 5.96
N ILE A 187 -15.12 6.39 5.95
CA ILE A 187 -14.18 6.94 4.96
C ILE A 187 -14.59 6.54 3.53
N ILE A 188 -14.85 5.24 3.30
CA ILE A 188 -15.24 4.74 1.97
C ILE A 188 -16.54 5.41 1.52
N SER A 189 -17.55 5.47 2.39
CA SER A 189 -18.86 6.03 2.06
C SER A 189 -18.81 7.53 1.79
N LYS A 190 -18.01 8.27 2.57
CA LYS A 190 -17.78 9.70 2.33
C LYS A 190 -17.12 9.94 0.96
N LYS A 191 -16.02 9.25 0.68
CA LYS A 191 -15.29 9.39 -0.59
C LYS A 191 -16.09 8.93 -1.80
N MET A 192 -16.97 7.95 -1.63
CA MET A 192 -17.90 7.51 -2.68
C MET A 192 -18.91 8.59 -3.05
N LYS A 193 -19.48 9.30 -2.05
CA LYS A 193 -20.37 10.44 -2.27
C LYS A 193 -19.65 11.60 -2.95
N ASP A 194 -18.45 11.92 -2.48
CA ASP A 194 -17.66 13.04 -2.99
C ASP A 194 -17.11 12.79 -4.42
N GLY A 195 -16.71 11.54 -4.73
CA GLY A 195 -16.06 11.19 -5.99
C GLY A 195 -17.01 10.79 -7.11
N VAL A 196 -18.06 10.03 -6.83
CA VAL A 196 -18.93 9.48 -7.90
C VAL A 196 -19.98 10.51 -8.35
N GLY A 197 -20.15 11.63 -7.64
CA GLY A 197 -21.06 12.69 -8.08
C GLY A 197 -22.49 12.20 -8.30
N ILE A 198 -22.95 11.24 -7.49
CA ILE A 198 -24.39 10.98 -7.35
C ILE A 198 -24.92 12.03 -6.38
N VAL A 199 -25.08 13.26 -6.86
CA VAL A 199 -26.06 14.18 -6.26
C VAL A 199 -27.39 13.81 -6.88
N GLY A 200 -28.00 12.79 -6.30
CA GLY A 200 -29.43 12.59 -6.34
C GLY A 200 -29.85 12.48 -4.89
N ASP A 201 -30.36 13.57 -4.33
CA ASP A 201 -31.15 13.50 -3.10
C ASP A 201 -32.34 12.59 -3.41
N GLY A 202 -32.24 11.36 -2.93
CA GLY A 202 -33.25 10.33 -3.05
C GLY A 202 -33.21 9.51 -1.78
N GLN A 203 -34.07 9.87 -0.83
CA GLN A 203 -34.49 8.96 0.22
C GLN A 203 -35.01 7.68 -0.45
N GLY A 204 -34.45 6.53 -0.06
CA GLY A 204 -34.83 5.23 -0.62
C GLY A 204 -34.28 4.14 0.27
N THR A 205 -35.18 3.57 1.05
CA THR A 205 -35.01 2.51 2.04
C THR A 205 -34.46 1.22 1.46
N ASP A 206 -33.91 0.43 2.38
CA ASP A 206 -33.62 -1.01 2.28
C ASP A 206 -34.50 -1.76 1.29
N GLU A 207 -33.89 -2.62 0.47
CA GLU A 207 -34.50 -3.90 0.09
C GLU A 207 -33.44 -4.91 -0.38
N LEU A 208 -33.49 -6.07 0.28
CA LEU A 208 -32.80 -7.30 -0.07
C LEU A 208 -33.32 -7.82 -1.42
N GLY A 209 -32.43 -8.02 -2.38
CA GLY A 209 -32.74 -8.68 -3.64
C GLY A 209 -31.58 -9.55 -4.09
N GLN A 210 -31.70 -10.86 -3.89
CA GLN A 210 -30.81 -11.88 -4.45
C GLN A 210 -30.87 -11.85 -5.99
N SER A 211 -29.75 -12.10 -6.67
CA SER A 211 -29.64 -13.22 -7.64
C SER A 211 -28.42 -13.09 -8.57
N SER A 212 -27.73 -14.23 -8.68
CA SER A 212 -27.06 -14.78 -9.86
C SER A 212 -25.61 -14.44 -10.23
N ARG A 213 -24.80 -15.52 -10.10
CA ARG A 213 -23.57 -15.90 -10.82
C ARG A 213 -22.25 -15.26 -10.38
N THR A 214 -21.72 -15.78 -9.28
CA THR A 214 -20.27 -15.95 -9.10
C THR A 214 -19.72 -16.88 -10.17
N ARG A 215 -18.92 -16.33 -11.09
CA ARG A 215 -17.91 -17.11 -11.80
C ARG A 215 -16.64 -17.00 -10.95
N GLU A 216 -16.28 -18.10 -10.30
CA GLU A 216 -15.01 -18.25 -9.60
C GLU A 216 -13.88 -17.99 -10.61
N LEU A 217 -13.11 -16.94 -10.37
CA LEU A 217 -11.83 -16.72 -11.04
C LEU A 217 -10.79 -17.44 -10.17
N LEU A 218 -10.43 -18.64 -10.61
CA LEU A 218 -9.39 -19.47 -10.03
C LEU A 218 -8.02 -18.75 -10.11
N ASP A 219 -7.16 -19.09 -9.16
CA ASP A 219 -5.85 -18.51 -8.87
C ASP A 219 -4.76 -18.73 -9.96
N GLU A 220 -5.11 -19.10 -11.19
CA GLU A 220 -4.16 -19.65 -12.17
C GLU A 220 -3.60 -18.66 -13.20
N ASP A 221 -4.09 -17.41 -13.28
CA ASP A 221 -3.56 -16.42 -14.25
C ASP A 221 -2.43 -15.53 -13.69
N PHE A 222 -1.86 -15.88 -12.53
CA PHE A 222 -0.69 -15.19 -11.94
C PHE A 222 0.65 -15.59 -12.59
N ALA A 223 0.64 -15.87 -13.90
CA ALA A 223 1.86 -16.17 -14.67
C ALA A 223 2.43 -14.88 -15.28
N SER A 224 3.46 -14.35 -14.61
CA SER A 224 4.57 -13.53 -15.12
C SER A 224 4.38 -12.87 -16.50
N GLY A 225 3.83 -11.66 -16.52
CA GLY A 225 4.13 -10.67 -17.56
C GLY A 225 5.26 -9.78 -17.07
N SER A 226 6.45 -9.96 -17.63
CA SER A 226 7.59 -9.05 -17.44
C SER A 226 7.32 -7.75 -18.20
N GLU A 227 6.92 -6.71 -17.50
CA GLU A 227 7.00 -5.34 -18.01
C GLU A 227 8.10 -4.62 -17.22
N GLU A 228 9.17 -4.27 -17.93
CA GLU A 228 10.23 -3.37 -17.48
C GLU A 228 9.62 -1.98 -17.25
N GLU A 229 9.20 -1.69 -16.02
CA GLU A 229 9.00 -0.30 -15.61
C GLU A 229 10.35 0.30 -15.20
N VAL A 230 10.83 1.22 -16.03
CA VAL A 230 11.97 2.09 -15.76
C VAL A 230 11.64 2.97 -14.54
N PHE A 231 12.28 2.70 -13.42
CA PHE A 231 12.20 3.55 -12.23
C PHE A 231 13.22 4.69 -12.35
N GLU A 232 12.75 5.94 -12.30
CA GLU A 232 13.59 7.11 -12.04
C GLU A 232 14.32 6.93 -10.69
N GLU A 233 15.65 7.07 -10.73
CA GLU A 233 16.48 7.26 -9.54
C GLU A 233 16.08 8.55 -8.84
N VAL A 234 15.64 8.45 -7.59
CA VAL A 234 15.51 9.62 -6.71
C VAL A 234 16.63 9.53 -5.69
N ASP A 235 17.64 10.36 -5.88
CA ASP A 235 18.75 10.55 -4.96
C ASP A 235 18.22 11.13 -3.64
N TYR A 236 18.48 10.41 -2.54
CA TYR A 236 18.28 10.96 -1.20
C TYR A 236 19.51 11.79 -0.85
N GLU A 237 19.39 13.12 -0.92
CA GLU A 237 20.38 14.05 -0.37
C GLU A 237 20.70 13.67 1.08
N LEU A 238 21.97 13.36 1.32
CA LEU A 238 22.52 13.11 2.65
C LEU A 238 22.68 14.46 3.35
N ASP A 239 21.82 14.74 4.32
CA ASP A 239 22.05 15.83 5.27
C ASP A 239 23.44 15.71 5.88
N GLY A 240 24.22 16.79 5.71
CA GLY A 240 25.62 16.88 6.04
C GLY A 240 25.93 16.61 7.50
N VAL A 241 26.89 15.72 7.74
CA VAL A 241 27.71 15.73 8.94
C VAL A 241 29.16 15.67 8.48
N HIS A 242 29.80 16.83 8.50
CA HIS A 242 31.23 16.99 8.36
C HIS A 242 31.91 16.28 9.54
N ILE A 243 32.57 15.15 9.30
CA ILE A 243 33.59 14.62 10.20
C ILE A 243 34.87 14.49 9.37
N MET A 244 35.70 15.53 9.40
CA MET A 244 37.08 15.45 8.94
C MET A 244 37.79 14.36 9.75
N LYS A 245 38.39 13.42 9.02
CA LYS A 245 39.30 12.41 9.52
C LYS A 245 40.67 12.78 8.97
N GLU A 246 41.62 13.08 9.85
CA GLU A 246 43.03 12.76 9.60
C GLU A 246 43.80 12.74 10.93
N CYS A 247 44.07 11.53 11.38
CA CYS A 247 45.12 11.22 12.33
C CYS A 247 46.31 10.77 11.45
N GLY A 248 47.43 11.46 11.60
CA GLY A 248 48.66 11.21 10.85
C GLY A 248 49.44 10.00 11.32
N ASP A 249 50.49 9.73 10.56
CA ASP A 249 51.75 9.02 10.87
C ASP A 249 52.31 8.58 9.49
N LYS A 250 53.60 8.58 9.15
CA LYS A 250 54.89 8.93 9.76
C LYS A 250 55.93 8.73 8.62
N GLU A 251 57.04 9.46 8.73
CA GLU A 251 58.33 9.37 8.00
C GLU A 251 58.35 9.63 6.48
#